data_AF-A0A285L872-F1
#
_entry.id   AF-A0A285L872-F1
#
_cell.length_a   1.000
_cell.length_b   1.000
_cell.length_c   1.000
_cell.angle_alpha   90.00
_cell.angle_beta   90.00
_cell.angle_gamma   90.00
#
_symmetry.space_group_name_H-M   'P 1'
#
loop_
_entity.id
_entity.type
_entity.pdbx_description
1 polymer ?
#
loop_
_entity_poly.entity_id
_entity_poly.type
_entity_poly.pdbx_seq_one_letter_code
_entity_poly.pdbx_strand_id
1 'polypeptide(L)'
;MPTKHIDDATAALLDDLYVRCVTLTQQPVKEVEVLRLAIQTGIGNITDNDILSAMSARDSVWQQLAEQTWAEVVACWPEAGITEYNFEKLAAGHSDTWQRLSDERCHTVMKERLKQRLWMPVFGPAAQLFTADDFDMNEDELRAARAHDKDLARQYRESLPALDGRAYSTLNDHEQSLALYYTSHISFTPDGQGDFTVVYSEPSDAPAA
;
A
#
# COMPACT_ATOMS: atom_id res chain seq x y z
N MET A 1 48.89 -16.11 20.98
CA MET A 1 47.43 -15.92 20.93
C MET A 1 46.93 -16.63 19.68
N PRO A 2 45.93 -17.52 19.75
CA PRO A 2 45.30 -18.01 18.53
C PRO A 2 44.32 -16.93 18.06
N THR A 3 44.72 -16.14 17.07
CA THR A 3 43.79 -15.35 16.26
C THR A 3 42.89 -16.36 15.57
N LYS A 4 41.61 -16.41 15.96
CA LYS A 4 40.58 -17.07 15.15
C LYS A 4 40.53 -16.29 13.85
N HIS A 5 41.25 -16.79 12.85
CA HIS A 5 41.16 -16.30 11.49
C HIS A 5 39.76 -16.64 11.00
N ILE A 6 38.98 -15.60 10.69
CA ILE A 6 37.89 -15.75 9.73
C ILE A 6 38.56 -16.37 8.49
N ASP A 7 38.05 -17.49 8.01
CA ASP A 7 38.59 -18.13 6.82
C ASP A 7 38.41 -17.21 5.61
N ASP A 8 39.32 -17.28 4.64
CA ASP A 8 39.34 -16.37 3.48
C ASP A 8 38.00 -16.34 2.74
N ALA A 9 37.25 -17.45 2.77
CA ALA A 9 35.91 -17.55 2.22
C ALA A 9 34.89 -16.65 2.96
N THR A 10 34.88 -16.68 4.29
CA THR A 10 33.97 -15.82 5.07
C THR A 10 34.40 -14.36 5.02
N ALA A 11 35.71 -14.08 4.89
CA ALA A 11 36.20 -12.72 4.69
C ALA A 11 35.71 -12.13 3.37
N ALA A 12 35.81 -12.89 2.26
CA ALA A 12 35.30 -12.47 0.96
C ALA A 12 33.78 -12.22 0.97
N LEU A 13 33.00 -13.08 1.65
CA LEU A 13 31.55 -12.89 1.81
C LEU A 13 31.23 -11.60 2.60
N LEU A 14 32.08 -11.21 3.55
CA LEU A 14 31.91 -9.99 4.32
C LEU A 14 32.19 -8.74 3.48
N ASP A 15 33.20 -8.79 2.62
CA ASP A 15 33.53 -7.71 1.67
C ASP A 15 32.39 -7.53 0.66
N ASP A 16 31.86 -8.62 0.09
CA ASP A 16 30.71 -8.57 -0.80
C ASP A 16 29.46 -8.00 -0.11
N LEU A 17 29.21 -8.42 1.14
CA LEU A 17 28.13 -7.86 1.95
C LEU A 17 28.33 -6.37 2.23
N TYR A 18 29.56 -5.94 2.53
CA TYR A 18 29.88 -4.54 2.76
C TYR A 18 29.60 -3.70 1.52
N VAL A 19 30.04 -4.14 0.35
CA VAL A 19 29.75 -3.49 -0.94
C VAL A 19 28.24 -3.40 -1.16
N ARG A 20 27.50 -4.50 -0.98
CA ARG A 20 26.03 -4.51 -1.09
C ARG A 20 25.37 -3.50 -0.14
N CYS A 21 25.82 -3.42 1.11
CA CYS A 21 25.30 -2.47 2.10
C CYS A 21 25.52 -1.02 1.65
N VAL A 22 26.71 -0.67 1.18
CA VAL A 22 27.03 0.68 0.70
C VAL A 22 26.26 1.03 -0.56
N THR A 23 26.14 0.10 -1.51
CA THR A 23 25.40 0.31 -2.76
C THR A 23 23.91 0.49 -2.50
N LEU A 24 23.31 -0.36 -1.67
CA LEU A 24 21.88 -0.33 -1.37
C LEU A 24 21.49 0.91 -0.56
N THR A 25 22.29 1.26 0.45
CA THR A 25 22.01 2.44 1.31
C THR A 25 22.44 3.76 0.67
N GLN A 26 23.26 3.71 -0.40
CA GLN A 26 23.89 4.86 -1.06
C GLN A 26 24.60 5.82 -0.10
N GLN A 27 25.17 5.29 0.99
CA GLN A 27 25.94 6.07 1.95
C GLN A 27 27.04 5.24 2.63
N PRO A 28 28.02 5.89 3.29
CA PRO A 28 29.07 5.18 4.00
C PRO A 28 28.50 4.35 5.16
N VAL A 29 28.82 3.06 5.18
CA VAL A 29 28.42 2.12 6.24
C VAL A 29 29.64 1.76 7.09
N LYS A 30 29.45 1.64 8.40
CA LYS A 30 30.51 1.18 9.31
C LYS A 30 30.64 -0.34 9.23
N GLU A 31 31.85 -0.84 9.06
CA GLU A 31 32.12 -2.30 9.04
C GLU A 31 31.58 -3.03 10.28
N VAL A 32 31.60 -2.38 11.44
CA VAL A 32 31.05 -2.94 12.69
C VAL A 32 29.53 -3.19 12.60
N GLU A 33 28.80 -2.37 11.86
CA GLU A 33 27.35 -2.54 11.67
C GLU A 33 27.07 -3.72 10.72
N VAL A 34 27.86 -3.86 9.66
CA VAL A 34 27.82 -5.00 8.73
C VAL A 34 28.15 -6.31 9.46
N LEU A 35 29.19 -6.30 10.30
CA LEU A 35 29.57 -7.44 11.12
C LEU A 35 28.46 -7.82 12.12
N ARG A 36 27.82 -6.84 12.77
CA ARG A 36 26.70 -7.11 13.68
C ARG A 36 25.53 -7.76 12.95
N LEU A 37 25.17 -7.25 11.78
CA LEU A 37 24.12 -7.82 10.94
C LEU A 37 24.45 -9.26 10.53
N ALA A 38 25.69 -9.50 10.06
CA ALA A 38 26.19 -10.83 9.69
C ALA A 38 26.17 -11.82 10.85
N ILE A 39 26.48 -11.38 12.06
CA ILE A 39 26.44 -12.22 13.27
C ILE A 39 25.00 -12.53 13.68
N GLN A 40 24.09 -11.57 13.58
CA GLN A 40 22.69 -11.71 14.02
C GLN A 40 21.85 -12.57 13.06
N THR A 41 21.98 -12.35 11.76
CA THR A 41 21.14 -13.00 10.74
C THR A 41 21.84 -14.19 10.07
N GLY A 42 23.17 -14.23 10.13
CA GLY A 42 23.99 -15.15 9.36
C GLY A 42 24.27 -14.59 7.96
N ILE A 43 25.55 -14.54 7.57
CA ILE A 43 26.00 -13.83 6.36
C ILE A 43 25.30 -14.27 5.06
N GLY A 44 24.97 -15.55 4.93
CA GLY A 44 24.31 -16.11 3.75
C GLY A 44 22.79 -15.90 3.69
N ASN A 45 22.18 -15.40 4.77
CA ASN A 45 20.73 -15.22 4.88
C ASN A 45 20.31 -13.75 4.81
N ILE A 46 21.26 -12.81 4.69
CA ILE A 46 20.95 -11.38 4.69
C ILE A 46 20.29 -10.98 3.37
N THR A 47 19.09 -10.42 3.49
CA THR A 47 18.30 -9.84 2.41
C THR A 47 18.47 -8.31 2.35
N ASP A 48 18.00 -7.70 1.25
CA ASP A 48 18.00 -6.23 1.12
C ASP A 48 17.11 -5.58 2.19
N ASN A 49 16.02 -6.27 2.57
CA ASN A 49 15.14 -5.86 3.65
C ASN A 49 15.90 -5.76 4.98
N ASP A 50 16.72 -6.75 5.32
CA ASP A 50 17.51 -6.75 6.56
C ASP A 50 18.55 -5.62 6.58
N ILE A 51 19.15 -5.31 5.43
CA ILE A 51 20.12 -4.21 5.30
C ILE A 51 19.41 -2.88 5.52
N LEU A 52 18.30 -2.64 4.82
CA LEU A 52 17.55 -1.39 4.90
C LEU A 52 16.85 -1.20 6.25
N SER A 53 16.47 -2.27 6.94
CA SER A 53 15.85 -2.20 8.27
C SER A 53 16.88 -2.07 9.39
N ALA A 54 18.08 -2.64 9.25
CA ALA A 54 19.13 -2.53 10.26
C ALA A 54 19.95 -1.25 10.14
N MET A 55 20.16 -0.75 8.92
CA MET A 55 21.06 0.36 8.64
C MET A 55 20.29 1.65 8.37
N SER A 56 20.98 2.77 8.52
CA SER A 56 20.49 4.01 7.92
C SER A 56 20.66 3.89 6.40
N ALA A 57 19.75 4.46 5.62
CA ALA A 57 19.92 4.64 4.18
C ALA A 57 19.74 6.11 3.82
N ARG A 58 20.35 6.53 2.71
CA ARG A 58 20.20 7.88 2.19
C ARG A 58 18.73 8.15 1.88
N ASP A 59 18.28 9.37 2.17
CA ASP A 59 16.88 9.76 2.00
C ASP A 59 16.36 9.56 0.55
N SER A 60 17.23 9.77 -0.45
CA SER A 60 16.91 9.53 -1.85
C SER A 60 16.57 8.08 -2.17
N VAL A 61 17.14 7.10 -1.45
CA VAL A 61 16.82 5.68 -1.62
C VAL A 61 15.39 5.42 -1.16
N TRP A 62 15.03 5.93 0.02
CA TRP A 62 13.67 5.82 0.53
C TRP A 62 12.65 6.52 -0.35
N GLN A 63 13.01 7.69 -0.88
CA GLN A 63 12.17 8.41 -1.82
C GLN A 63 11.95 7.61 -3.12
N GLN A 64 13.01 7.03 -3.69
CA GLN A 64 12.90 6.19 -4.88
C GLN A 64 12.02 4.95 -4.65
N LEU A 65 12.21 4.25 -3.53
CA LEU A 65 11.41 3.07 -3.17
C LEU A 65 9.94 3.43 -2.93
N ALA A 66 9.69 4.56 -2.28
CA ALA A 66 8.34 5.10 -2.10
C ALA A 66 7.68 5.47 -3.44
N GLU A 67 8.39 6.16 -4.32
CA GLU A 67 7.90 6.55 -5.65
C GLU A 67 7.63 5.32 -6.53
N GLN A 68 8.49 4.30 -6.46
CA GLN A 68 8.29 3.03 -7.16
C GLN A 68 7.06 2.28 -6.63
N THR A 69 6.93 2.17 -5.31
CA THR A 69 5.74 1.57 -4.67
C THR A 69 4.47 2.29 -5.11
N TRP A 70 4.50 3.62 -5.11
CA TRP A 70 3.36 4.43 -5.56
C TRP A 70 3.02 4.18 -7.03
N ALA A 71 4.02 4.13 -7.91
CA ALA A 71 3.82 3.87 -9.33
C ALA A 71 3.22 2.47 -9.57
N GLU A 72 3.66 1.46 -8.84
CA GLU A 72 3.12 0.08 -8.90
C GLU A 72 1.66 0.04 -8.44
N VAL A 73 1.31 0.76 -7.36
CA VAL A 73 -0.08 0.82 -6.88
C VAL A 73 -0.98 1.60 -7.84
N VAL A 74 -0.54 2.77 -8.31
CA VAL A 74 -1.31 3.60 -9.27
C VAL A 74 -1.45 2.89 -10.62
N ALA A 75 -0.54 2.00 -11.00
CA ALA A 75 -0.72 1.19 -12.20
C ALA A 75 -1.91 0.21 -12.09
N CYS A 76 -2.30 -0.17 -10.87
CA CYS A 76 -3.38 -1.14 -10.63
C CYS A 76 -4.65 -0.50 -10.06
N TRP A 77 -4.58 0.74 -9.57
CA TRP A 77 -5.67 1.38 -8.86
C TRP A 77 -5.74 2.89 -9.16
N PRO A 78 -6.94 3.47 -9.31
CA PRO A 78 -7.07 4.91 -9.55
C PRO A 78 -6.51 5.74 -8.40
N GLU A 79 -5.69 6.74 -8.71
CA GLU A 79 -5.00 7.59 -7.74
C GLU A 79 -5.98 8.25 -6.74
N ALA A 80 -7.13 8.71 -7.24
CA ALA A 80 -8.20 9.33 -6.43
C ALA A 80 -8.78 8.39 -5.35
N GLY A 81 -8.63 7.08 -5.55
CA GLY A 81 -9.08 6.04 -4.62
C GLY A 81 -8.04 5.61 -3.60
N ILE A 82 -6.79 6.07 -3.71
CA ILE A 82 -5.72 5.70 -2.80
C ILE A 82 -5.72 6.66 -1.62
N THR A 83 -5.98 6.12 -0.45
CA THR A 83 -6.03 6.83 0.83
C THR A 83 -5.04 6.21 1.80
N GLU A 84 -4.74 6.92 2.89
CA GLU A 84 -3.88 6.36 3.96
C GLU A 84 -4.43 5.03 4.52
N TYR A 85 -5.76 4.86 4.56
CA TYR A 85 -6.42 3.69 5.15
C TYR A 85 -6.34 2.42 4.30
N ASN A 86 -6.39 2.55 2.97
CA ASN A 86 -6.37 1.41 2.06
C ASN A 86 -5.01 1.21 1.37
N PHE A 87 -4.09 2.18 1.46
CA PHE A 87 -2.78 2.11 0.80
C PHE A 87 -2.00 0.86 1.17
N GLU A 88 -1.89 0.50 2.45
CA GLU A 88 -1.13 -0.69 2.86
C GLU A 88 -1.71 -1.98 2.27
N LYS A 89 -3.04 -2.09 2.24
CA LYS A 89 -3.74 -3.24 1.65
C LYS A 89 -3.51 -3.31 0.14
N LEU A 90 -3.55 -2.18 -0.54
CA LEU A 90 -3.29 -2.08 -1.98
C LEU A 90 -1.82 -2.37 -2.31
N ALA A 91 -0.88 -1.80 -1.56
CA ALA A 91 0.55 -2.04 -1.72
C ALA A 91 0.90 -3.51 -1.45
N ALA A 92 0.33 -4.12 -0.42
CA ALA A 92 0.50 -5.56 -0.16
C ALA A 92 -0.03 -6.44 -1.29
N GLY A 93 -1.10 -6.03 -1.98
CA GLY A 93 -1.67 -6.79 -3.09
C GLY A 93 -0.99 -6.58 -4.45
N HIS A 94 -0.46 -5.38 -4.70
CA HIS A 94 -0.11 -4.92 -6.05
C HIS A 94 1.32 -4.39 -6.20
N SER A 95 2.07 -4.17 -5.11
CA SER A 95 3.45 -3.68 -5.18
C SER A 95 4.46 -4.75 -4.83
N ASP A 96 5.23 -5.17 -5.83
CA ASP A 96 6.42 -6.01 -5.66
C ASP A 96 7.42 -5.40 -4.69
N THR A 97 7.62 -4.09 -4.78
CA THR A 97 8.58 -3.35 -3.94
C THR A 97 8.17 -3.40 -2.47
N TRP A 98 6.88 -3.22 -2.20
CA TRP A 98 6.31 -3.33 -0.85
C TRP A 98 6.41 -4.74 -0.28
N GLN A 99 6.14 -5.77 -1.12
CA GLN A 99 6.19 -7.17 -0.72
C GLN A 99 7.63 -7.65 -0.42
N ARG A 100 8.62 -7.19 -1.19
CA ARG A 100 10.04 -7.53 -0.97
C ARG A 100 10.59 -6.95 0.33
N LEU A 101 10.10 -5.77 0.73
CA LEU A 101 10.53 -5.07 1.94
C LEU A 101 9.55 -5.32 3.09
N SER A 102 9.44 -6.56 3.55
CA SER A 102 8.42 -6.97 4.52
C SER A 102 8.60 -6.42 5.95
N ASP A 103 9.68 -5.70 6.25
CA ASP A 103 9.91 -5.12 7.57
C ASP A 103 9.03 -3.89 7.84
N GLU A 104 8.41 -3.85 9.02
CA GLU A 104 7.55 -2.75 9.47
C GLU A 104 8.28 -1.40 9.45
N ARG A 105 9.59 -1.38 9.75
CA ARG A 105 10.39 -0.17 9.69
C ARG A 105 10.48 0.37 8.27
N CYS A 106 10.72 -0.49 7.28
CA CYS A 106 10.78 -0.12 5.87
C CYS A 106 9.44 0.47 5.41
N HIS A 107 8.34 -0.21 5.74
CA HIS A 107 6.97 0.25 5.43
C HIS A 107 6.67 1.62 6.06
N THR A 108 7.05 1.82 7.32
CA THR A 108 6.84 3.09 8.04
C THR A 108 7.57 4.24 7.35
N VAL A 109 8.86 4.05 7.04
CA VAL A 109 9.67 5.10 6.39
C VAL A 109 9.14 5.42 4.99
N MET A 110 8.74 4.41 4.21
CA MET A 110 8.14 4.62 2.89
C MET A 110 6.81 5.38 2.99
N LYS A 111 5.93 5.03 3.94
CA LYS A 111 4.68 5.76 4.18
C LYS A 111 4.90 7.21 4.56
N GLU A 112 5.88 7.50 5.43
CA GLU A 112 6.23 8.87 5.80
C GLU A 112 6.61 9.70 4.58
N ARG A 113 7.35 9.12 3.62
CA ARG A 113 7.73 9.80 2.37
C ARG A 113 6.55 10.00 1.43
N LEU A 114 5.55 9.12 1.47
CA LEU A 114 4.31 9.26 0.71
C LEU A 114 3.24 10.11 1.42
N LYS A 115 3.48 10.59 2.64
CA LYS A 115 2.47 11.31 3.45
C LYS A 115 1.85 12.53 2.78
N GLN A 116 2.58 13.21 1.90
CA GLN A 116 2.04 14.35 1.13
C GLN A 116 1.07 13.92 0.02
N ARG A 117 1.20 12.69 -0.49
CA ARG A 117 0.33 12.10 -1.52
C ARG A 117 -0.80 11.27 -0.93
N LEU A 118 -0.54 10.61 0.19
CA LEU A 118 -1.54 9.92 0.99
C LEU A 118 -2.43 10.97 1.64
N TRP A 119 -3.38 11.45 0.86
CA TRP A 119 -4.42 12.34 1.34
C TRP A 119 -5.33 11.56 2.30
N MET A 120 -5.64 12.17 3.44
CA MET A 120 -6.82 11.82 4.21
C MET A 120 -7.95 12.73 3.72
N PRO A 121 -8.94 12.20 2.98
CA PRO A 121 -10.17 12.94 2.76
C PRO A 121 -10.78 13.30 4.12
N VAL A 122 -11.04 14.60 4.35
CA VAL A 122 -11.86 15.04 5.50
C VAL A 122 -13.24 14.38 5.43
N PHE A 123 -13.69 14.07 4.21
CA PHE A 123 -14.91 13.35 3.90
C PHE A 123 -14.58 12.23 2.90
N GLY A 124 -14.60 10.98 3.36
CA GLY A 124 -14.39 9.82 2.47
C GLY A 124 -15.57 9.60 1.52
N PRO A 125 -15.50 8.61 0.59
CA PRO A 125 -16.59 8.30 -0.34
C PRO A 125 -17.93 8.08 0.38
N ALA A 126 -17.90 7.53 1.60
CA ALA A 126 -19.09 7.36 2.44
C ALA A 126 -19.85 8.66 2.71
N ALA A 127 -19.12 9.76 2.98
CA ALA A 127 -19.71 11.06 3.29
C ALA A 127 -20.32 11.76 2.07
N GLN A 128 -19.97 11.31 0.86
CA GLN A 128 -20.61 11.76 -0.39
C GLN A 128 -21.83 10.91 -0.77
N LEU A 129 -21.92 9.69 -0.24
CA LEU A 129 -22.96 8.72 -0.60
C LEU A 129 -24.08 8.62 0.42
N PHE A 130 -23.79 8.91 1.69
CA PHE A 130 -24.71 8.73 2.81
C PHE A 130 -24.84 10.00 3.65
N THR A 131 -25.93 10.07 4.39
CA THR A 131 -26.21 11.17 5.30
C THR A 131 -25.13 11.19 6.39
N ALA A 132 -24.46 12.33 6.57
CA ALA A 132 -23.53 12.50 7.67
C ALA A 132 -24.33 12.55 8.99
N ASP A 133 -23.89 11.80 10.00
CA ASP A 133 -24.42 11.94 11.36
C ASP A 133 -24.08 13.36 11.84
N ASP A 134 -25.09 14.23 11.89
CA ASP A 134 -24.94 15.59 12.39
C ASP A 134 -25.25 15.62 13.89
N PHE A 135 -24.41 16.33 14.66
CA PHE A 135 -24.47 16.32 16.13
C PHE A 135 -25.77 16.92 16.69
N ASP A 136 -26.46 17.72 15.87
CA ASP A 136 -27.71 18.40 16.24
C ASP A 136 -28.98 17.59 15.91
N MET A 137 -28.85 16.38 15.34
CA MET A 137 -30.01 15.55 14.99
C MET A 137 -30.70 14.96 16.21
N ASN A 138 -32.02 15.00 16.22
CA ASN A 138 -32.81 14.29 17.23
C ASN A 138 -32.89 12.78 16.93
N GLU A 139 -33.39 11.99 17.90
CA GLU A 139 -33.42 10.52 17.78
C GLU A 139 -34.30 10.02 16.62
N ASP A 140 -35.37 10.75 16.30
CA ASP A 140 -36.26 10.40 15.19
C ASP A 140 -35.64 10.74 13.83
N GLU A 141 -34.91 11.85 13.73
CA GLU A 141 -34.12 12.24 12.56
C GLU A 141 -32.99 11.25 12.31
N LEU A 142 -32.26 10.82 13.35
CA LEU A 142 -31.23 9.77 13.25
C LEU A 142 -31.82 8.45 12.75
N ARG A 143 -33.01 8.08 13.23
CA ARG A 143 -33.70 6.86 12.80
C ARG A 143 -34.15 6.95 11.34
N ALA A 144 -34.66 8.10 10.92
CA ALA A 144 -35.07 8.36 9.55
C ALA A 144 -33.87 8.36 8.59
N ALA A 145 -32.76 9.00 8.95
CA ALA A 145 -31.52 9.02 8.17
C ALA A 145 -30.95 7.61 7.98
N ARG A 146 -30.88 6.80 9.05
CA ARG A 146 -30.43 5.40 8.93
C ARG A 146 -31.33 4.55 8.05
N ALA A 147 -32.65 4.76 8.10
CA ALA A 147 -33.58 4.07 7.22
C ALA A 147 -33.37 4.49 5.76
N HIS A 148 -33.20 5.79 5.52
CA HIS A 148 -32.91 6.35 4.20
C HIS A 148 -31.59 5.82 3.63
N ASP A 149 -30.50 5.88 4.42
CA ASP A 149 -29.18 5.38 4.02
C ASP A 149 -29.20 3.88 3.74
N LYS A 150 -30.02 3.09 4.47
CA LYS A 150 -30.19 1.67 4.21
C LYS A 150 -30.90 1.40 2.88
N ASP A 151 -31.87 2.23 2.51
CA ASP A 151 -32.54 2.14 1.21
C ASP A 151 -31.63 2.62 0.08
N LEU A 152 -30.86 3.71 0.29
CA LEU A 152 -29.83 4.17 -0.64
C LEU A 152 -28.76 3.09 -0.87
N ALA A 153 -28.24 2.47 0.19
CA ALA A 153 -27.26 1.39 0.07
C ALA A 153 -27.78 0.20 -0.75
N ARG A 154 -29.09 -0.06 -0.71
CA ARG A 154 -29.71 -1.10 -1.54
C ARG A 154 -29.75 -0.67 -3.01
N GLN A 155 -30.22 0.54 -3.28
CA GLN A 155 -30.27 1.10 -4.64
C GLN A 155 -28.89 1.18 -5.28
N TYR A 156 -27.88 1.62 -4.51
CA TYR A 156 -26.50 1.68 -4.96
C TYR A 156 -25.94 0.30 -5.29
N ARG A 157 -26.21 -0.73 -4.46
CA ARG A 157 -25.79 -2.10 -4.78
C ARG A 157 -26.44 -2.64 -6.05
N GLU A 158 -27.71 -2.31 -6.29
CA GLU A 158 -28.44 -2.69 -7.49
C GLU A 158 -27.92 -1.98 -8.74
N SER A 159 -27.30 -0.80 -8.61
CA SER A 159 -26.71 -0.06 -9.73
C SER A 159 -25.25 -0.42 -10.03
N LEU A 160 -24.52 -1.08 -9.12
CA LEU A 160 -23.11 -1.47 -9.34
C LEU A 160 -22.87 -2.31 -10.61
N PRO A 161 -23.74 -3.28 -10.98
CA PRO A 161 -23.53 -4.05 -12.21
C PRO A 161 -23.55 -3.18 -13.48
N ALA A 162 -24.19 -2.01 -13.46
CA ALA A 162 -24.20 -1.08 -14.59
C ALA A 162 -22.86 -0.35 -14.80
N LEU A 163 -21.96 -0.44 -13.82
CA LEU A 163 -20.60 0.11 -13.92
C LEU A 163 -19.63 -0.89 -14.58
N ASP A 164 -20.01 -2.17 -14.70
CA ASP A 164 -19.16 -3.21 -15.24
C ASP A 164 -18.75 -2.96 -16.70
N GLY A 165 -17.47 -3.12 -17.00
CA GLY A 165 -16.89 -2.91 -18.33
C GLY A 165 -16.76 -1.44 -18.75
N ARG A 166 -17.17 -0.47 -17.91
CA ARG A 166 -17.00 0.96 -18.19
C ARG A 166 -15.62 1.44 -17.76
N ALA A 167 -15.09 2.41 -18.50
CA ALA A 167 -13.84 3.08 -18.16
C ALA A 167 -14.06 4.08 -17.02
N TYR A 168 -13.18 4.10 -16.03
CA TYR A 168 -13.30 4.90 -14.81
C TYR A 168 -13.37 6.39 -15.11
N SER A 169 -12.58 6.88 -16.08
CA SER A 169 -12.65 8.28 -16.53
C SER A 169 -14.00 8.68 -17.14
N THR A 170 -14.80 7.73 -17.61
CA THR A 170 -16.12 7.98 -18.20
C THR A 170 -17.26 7.98 -17.17
N LEU A 171 -16.94 7.65 -15.91
CA LEU A 171 -17.89 7.68 -14.81
C LEU A 171 -18.08 9.11 -14.31
N ASN A 172 -19.30 9.46 -13.93
CA ASN A 172 -19.55 10.73 -13.23
C ASN A 172 -19.02 10.68 -11.78
N ASP A 173 -18.92 11.84 -11.11
CA ASP A 173 -18.36 11.93 -9.75
C ASP A 173 -19.06 11.00 -8.74
N HIS A 174 -20.37 10.82 -8.88
CA HIS A 174 -21.15 9.91 -8.01
C HIS A 174 -20.84 8.43 -8.29
N GLU A 175 -20.77 8.03 -9.55
CA GLU A 175 -20.40 6.68 -9.99
C GLU A 175 -18.95 6.34 -9.59
N GLN A 176 -18.03 7.30 -9.67
CA GLN A 176 -16.67 7.16 -9.18
C GLN A 176 -16.65 6.91 -7.68
N SER A 177 -17.40 7.70 -6.90
CA SER A 177 -17.51 7.50 -5.45
C SER A 177 -18.14 6.15 -5.08
N LEU A 178 -19.11 5.66 -5.85
CA LEU A 178 -19.67 4.31 -5.69
C LEU A 178 -18.61 3.22 -5.96
N ALA A 179 -17.85 3.34 -7.04
CA ALA A 179 -16.79 2.40 -7.39
C ALA A 179 -15.69 2.36 -6.32
N LEU A 180 -15.32 3.52 -5.77
CA LEU A 180 -14.34 3.64 -4.69
C LEU A 180 -14.86 3.19 -3.32
N TYR A 181 -16.16 3.29 -3.06
CA TYR A 181 -16.76 2.84 -1.80
C TYR A 181 -16.95 1.32 -1.77
N TYR A 182 -17.45 0.72 -2.85
CA TYR A 182 -17.76 -0.71 -2.93
C TYR A 182 -16.59 -1.57 -3.46
N THR A 183 -15.38 -1.34 -2.95
CA THR A 183 -14.16 -2.10 -3.32
C THR A 183 -14.24 -3.62 -3.07
N SER A 184 -15.22 -4.09 -2.29
CA SER A 184 -15.50 -5.53 -2.12
C SER A 184 -16.20 -6.17 -3.31
N HIS A 185 -16.87 -5.37 -4.14
CA HIS A 185 -17.62 -5.82 -5.32
C HIS A 185 -17.03 -5.28 -6.61
N ILE A 186 -16.20 -4.25 -6.52
CA ILE A 186 -15.59 -3.57 -7.66
C ILE A 186 -14.08 -3.68 -7.56
N SER A 187 -13.50 -4.15 -8.65
CA SER A 187 -12.07 -4.14 -8.90
C SER A 187 -11.77 -3.31 -10.15
N PHE A 188 -10.53 -2.88 -10.28
CA PHE A 188 -10.08 -2.07 -11.40
C PHE A 188 -9.06 -2.87 -12.20
N THR A 189 -9.24 -2.92 -13.52
CA THR A 189 -8.25 -3.51 -14.44
C THR A 189 -7.68 -2.39 -15.30
N PRO A 190 -6.35 -2.20 -15.33
CA PRO A 190 -5.73 -1.17 -16.17
C PRO A 190 -5.97 -1.47 -17.65
N ASP A 191 -6.34 -0.45 -18.42
CA ASP A 191 -6.63 -0.55 -19.86
C ASP A 191 -5.39 -0.39 -20.76
N GLY A 192 -4.24 -0.06 -20.15
CA GLY A 192 -2.97 0.19 -20.83
C GLY A 192 -2.83 1.59 -21.45
N GLN A 193 -3.85 2.45 -21.36
CA GLN A 193 -3.85 3.85 -21.80
C GLN A 193 -3.78 4.84 -20.63
N GLY A 194 -3.66 4.33 -19.40
CA GLY A 194 -3.63 5.14 -18.18
C GLY A 194 -5.01 5.34 -17.55
N ASP A 195 -6.00 4.55 -17.96
CA ASP A 195 -7.33 4.50 -17.35
C ASP A 195 -7.62 3.07 -16.86
N PHE A 196 -8.76 2.91 -16.18
CA PHE A 196 -9.15 1.66 -15.54
C PHE A 196 -10.51 1.21 -16.03
N THR A 197 -10.63 -0.05 -16.43
CA THR A 197 -11.93 -0.68 -16.64
C THR A 197 -12.45 -1.18 -15.30
N VAL A 198 -13.66 -0.77 -14.96
CA VAL A 198 -14.36 -1.23 -13.76
C VAL A 198 -14.84 -2.65 -13.99
N VAL A 199 -14.48 -3.56 -13.09
CA VAL A 199 -14.90 -4.95 -13.12
C VAL A 199 -15.75 -5.22 -11.89
N TYR A 200 -17.02 -5.50 -12.12
CA TYR A 200 -17.95 -5.91 -11.08
C TYR A 200 -17.82 -7.42 -10.84
N SER A 201 -17.66 -7.79 -9.58
CA SER A 201 -17.72 -9.17 -9.11
C SER A 201 -18.89 -9.30 -8.16
N GLU A 202 -19.83 -10.18 -8.48
CA GLU A 202 -20.85 -10.60 -7.52
C GLU A 202 -20.12 -11.13 -6.27
N PRO A 203 -20.58 -10.78 -5.05
CA PRO A 203 -20.03 -11.39 -3.86
C PRO A 203 -20.24 -12.89 -3.98
N SER A 204 -19.14 -13.64 -4.03
CA SER A 204 -19.19 -15.08 -3.88
C SER A 204 -19.85 -15.37 -2.54
N ASP A 205 -21.11 -15.84 -2.56
CA ASP A 205 -21.73 -16.62 -1.49
C ASP A 205 -20.97 -17.95 -1.37
N ALA A 206 -19.70 -17.89 -0.99
CA ALA A 206 -18.95 -19.03 -0.51
C ALA A 206 -19.07 -19.02 1.01
N PRO A 207 -19.77 -19.97 1.63
CA PRO A 207 -19.73 -20.11 3.08
C PRO A 207 -18.28 -20.37 3.48
N ALA A 208 -17.77 -19.58 4.43
CA ALA A 208 -16.52 -19.87 5.11
C ALA A 208 -16.59 -21.31 5.67
N ALA A 209 -15.67 -22.15 5.20
CA ALA A 209 -15.42 -23.48 5.76
C ALA A 209 -14.47 -23.38 6.96
#